data_AF-A0A656JM67-F1
#
_entry.id   AF-A0A656JM67-F1
#
_cell.length_a   1.000
_cell.length_b   1.000
_cell.length_c   1.000
_cell.angle_alpha   90.00
_cell.angle_beta   90.00
_cell.angle_gamma   90.00
#
_symmetry.space_group_name_H-M   'P 1'
#
loop_
_entity.id
_entity.type
_entity.pdbx_description
1 polymer ?
#
loop_
_entity_poly.entity_id
_entity_poly.type
_entity_poly.pdbx_seq_one_letter_code
_entity_poly.pdbx_strand_id
1 'polypeptide(L)'
;MILLMTQAPLVLVDGSSYLYRAFHALPPLTTSKGLPTGAVKGVLNMLKSLRRQYPESPLAVVFDAKGGTFRDALYTDYKANRPSMPDDLRVQVDLLHACVKGMGYPFLCVEGVEADDVIGTLARSSAAADRPVVISTGDKDMAQLVDGHITLVNTMTGSVLDVAGVKEKFGVGPEHIIDYLALMGDKVDNIPGVPGVGEKTAVGLLVGVGGGIKELYDN
;
A
#
# COMPACT_ATOMS: atom_id res chain seq x y z
N MET A 1 37.07 2.82 -13.35
CA MET A 1 36.19 3.41 -12.32
C MET A 1 34.79 3.46 -12.92
N ILE A 2 34.03 2.37 -12.78
CA ILE A 2 32.66 2.31 -13.32
C ILE A 2 31.83 3.22 -12.44
N LEU A 3 31.34 4.32 -13.02
CA LEU A 3 30.31 5.13 -12.41
C LEU A 3 29.10 4.21 -12.24
N LEU A 4 28.83 3.74 -11.01
CA LEU A 4 27.56 3.10 -10.68
C LEU A 4 26.49 4.18 -10.91
N MET A 5 25.93 4.21 -12.13
CA MET A 5 24.71 4.99 -12.37
C MET A 5 23.64 4.32 -11.52
N THR A 6 23.38 4.88 -10.34
CA THR A 6 22.25 4.48 -9.50
C THR A 6 21.00 4.57 -10.35
N GLN A 7 20.38 3.43 -10.68
CA GLN A 7 19.17 3.41 -11.50
C GLN A 7 18.07 4.19 -10.78
N ALA A 8 17.33 5.04 -11.51
CA ALA A 8 16.17 5.72 -10.96
C ALA A 8 15.18 4.68 -10.37
N PRO A 9 14.62 4.94 -9.17
CA PRO A 9 13.80 3.95 -8.50
C PRO A 9 12.57 3.59 -9.32
N LEU A 10 12.12 2.34 -9.24
CA LEU A 10 10.77 1.99 -9.68
C LEU A 10 9.75 2.55 -8.68
N VAL A 11 8.83 3.37 -9.16
CA VAL A 11 7.75 3.94 -8.34
C VAL A 11 6.47 3.14 -8.55
N LEU A 12 5.96 2.53 -7.48
CA LEU A 12 4.71 1.78 -7.49
C LEU A 12 3.65 2.56 -6.70
N VAL A 13 2.54 2.89 -7.33
CA VAL A 13 1.45 3.65 -6.69
C VAL A 13 0.29 2.72 -6.38
N ASP A 14 -0.11 2.70 -5.12
CA ASP A 14 -1.36 2.11 -4.66
C ASP A 14 -2.53 3.05 -5.03
N GLY A 15 -3.11 2.79 -6.20
CA GLY A 15 -4.18 3.55 -6.81
C GLY A 15 -5.49 3.47 -6.02
N SER A 16 -5.80 2.31 -5.45
CA SER A 16 -6.98 2.12 -4.60
C SER A 16 -6.90 2.97 -3.34
N SER A 17 -5.77 2.95 -2.62
CA SER A 17 -5.55 3.81 -1.46
C SER A 17 -5.59 5.28 -1.85
N TYR A 18 -4.98 5.66 -2.98
CA TYR A 18 -5.04 7.02 -3.52
C TYR A 18 -6.47 7.50 -3.74
N LEU A 19 -7.31 6.65 -4.33
CA LEU A 19 -8.72 6.94 -4.64
C LEU A 19 -9.52 7.25 -3.36
N TYR A 20 -9.46 6.38 -2.35
CA TYR A 20 -10.17 6.59 -1.08
C TYR A 20 -9.66 7.82 -0.33
N ARG A 21 -8.34 8.03 -0.31
CA ARG A 21 -7.72 9.21 0.31
C ARG A 21 -8.20 10.51 -0.35
N ALA A 22 -8.21 10.55 -1.68
CA ALA A 22 -8.68 11.73 -2.42
C ALA A 22 -10.16 12.02 -2.17
N PHE A 23 -10.99 10.97 -2.07
CA PHE A 23 -12.43 11.10 -1.80
C PHE A 23 -12.73 11.76 -0.44
N HIS A 24 -11.99 11.38 0.61
CA HIS A 24 -12.20 11.93 1.94
C HIS A 24 -11.50 13.28 2.18
N ALA A 25 -10.41 13.57 1.47
CA ALA A 25 -9.63 14.79 1.67
C ALA A 25 -10.20 16.02 0.94
N LEU A 26 -10.89 15.84 -0.19
CA LEU A 26 -11.41 16.92 -1.00
C LEU A 26 -12.90 17.15 -0.75
N PRO A 27 -13.39 18.41 -0.83
CA PRO A 27 -14.83 18.66 -0.81
C PRO A 27 -15.52 17.98 -2.01
N PRO A 28 -16.84 17.74 -1.96
CA PRO A 28 -17.59 17.22 -3.11
C PRO A 28 -17.49 18.18 -4.30
N LEU A 29 -16.65 17.83 -5.27
CA LEU A 29 -16.52 18.58 -6.53
C LEU A 29 -17.35 17.90 -7.60
N THR A 30 -18.20 18.66 -8.29
CA THR A 30 -19.05 18.17 -9.36
C THR A 30 -18.86 18.98 -10.64
N THR A 31 -19.10 18.34 -11.78
CA THR A 31 -19.16 19.02 -13.08
C THR A 31 -20.48 19.79 -13.22
N SER A 32 -20.60 20.62 -14.28
CA SER A 32 -21.87 21.29 -14.62
C SER A 32 -23.03 20.33 -14.92
N LYS A 33 -22.73 19.05 -15.19
CA LYS A 33 -23.72 17.97 -15.38
C LYS A 33 -23.99 17.18 -14.11
N GLY A 34 -23.47 17.62 -12.96
CA GLY A 34 -23.65 16.96 -11.67
C GLY A 34 -22.74 15.76 -11.39
N LEU A 35 -21.87 15.37 -12.34
CA LEU A 35 -20.96 14.23 -12.13
C LEU A 35 -19.90 14.53 -11.06
N PRO A 36 -19.77 13.73 -9.99
CA PRO A 36 -18.69 13.85 -9.01
C PRO A 36 -17.31 13.66 -9.65
N THR A 37 -16.33 14.47 -9.26
CA THR A 37 -14.96 14.46 -9.81
C THR A 37 -13.87 14.76 -8.78
N GLY A 38 -14.24 14.91 -7.50
CA GLY A 38 -13.32 15.25 -6.42
C GLY A 38 -12.17 14.24 -6.29
N ALA A 39 -12.50 12.94 -6.26
CA ALA A 39 -11.50 11.89 -6.12
C ALA A 39 -10.57 11.83 -7.34
N VAL A 40 -11.12 11.94 -8.56
CA VAL A 40 -10.32 12.00 -9.80
C VAL A 40 -9.31 13.15 -9.73
N LYS A 41 -9.76 14.37 -9.43
CA LYS A 41 -8.88 15.54 -9.32
C LYS A 41 -7.79 15.34 -8.28
N GLY A 42 -8.13 14.79 -7.12
CA GLY A 42 -7.17 14.52 -6.05
C GLY A 42 -6.09 13.53 -6.47
N VAL A 43 -6.47 12.39 -7.03
CA VAL A 43 -5.52 11.37 -7.51
C VAL A 43 -4.60 11.93 -8.59
N LEU A 44 -5.14 12.66 -9.58
CA LEU A 44 -4.31 13.25 -10.64
C LEU A 44 -3.31 14.28 -10.11
N ASN A 45 -3.68 15.06 -9.09
CA ASN A 45 -2.76 15.98 -8.43
C ASN A 45 -1.66 15.25 -7.67
N MET A 46 -2.00 14.17 -6.97
CA MET A 46 -1.04 13.34 -6.25
C MET A 46 -0.05 12.66 -7.22
N LEU A 47 -0.53 12.11 -8.33
CA LEU A 47 0.32 11.54 -9.38
C LEU A 47 1.25 12.58 -10.02
N LYS A 48 0.76 13.80 -10.30
CA LYS A 48 1.60 14.90 -10.79
C LYS A 48 2.67 15.30 -9.78
N SER A 49 2.32 15.35 -8.49
CA SER A 49 3.27 15.64 -7.43
C SER A 49 4.36 14.58 -7.36
N LEU A 50 3.98 13.31 -7.40
CA LEU A 50 4.89 12.18 -7.35
C LEU A 50 5.84 12.15 -8.56
N ARG A 51 5.32 12.40 -9.78
CA ARG A 51 6.15 12.55 -10.98
C ARG A 51 7.17 13.69 -10.86
N ARG A 52 6.84 14.80 -10.21
CA ARG A 52 7.81 15.89 -9.99
C ARG A 52 8.90 15.51 -8.98
N GLN A 53 8.56 14.69 -7.98
CA GLN A 53 9.54 14.18 -7.01
C GLN A 53 10.46 13.12 -7.64
N TYR A 54 9.93 12.34 -8.59
CA TYR A 54 10.64 11.25 -9.27
C TYR A 54 10.56 11.39 -10.80
N PRO A 55 11.23 12.41 -11.40
CA PRO A 55 11.06 12.75 -12.81
C PRO A 55 11.48 11.61 -13.76
N GLU A 56 12.62 10.97 -13.49
CA GLU A 56 13.23 9.94 -14.34
C GLU A 56 12.78 8.50 -13.99
N SER A 57 11.94 8.34 -12.98
CA SER A 57 11.52 7.02 -12.53
C SER A 57 10.43 6.42 -13.42
N PRO A 58 10.51 5.11 -13.77
CA PRO A 58 9.33 4.40 -14.21
C PRO A 58 8.31 4.40 -13.07
N LEU A 59 7.06 4.69 -13.40
CA LEU A 59 5.96 4.81 -12.44
C LEU A 59 4.80 3.97 -12.94
N ALA A 60 4.34 3.01 -12.14
CA ALA A 60 3.14 2.23 -12.41
C ALA A 60 2.07 2.52 -11.35
N VAL A 61 0.80 2.49 -11.76
CA VAL A 61 -0.34 2.65 -10.86
C VAL A 61 -1.12 1.35 -10.84
N VAL A 62 -1.33 0.83 -9.64
CA VAL A 62 -1.95 -0.47 -9.39
C VAL A 62 -3.29 -0.26 -8.70
N PHE A 63 -4.35 -0.89 -9.18
CA PHE A 63 -5.68 -0.85 -8.58
C PHE A 63 -6.17 -2.27 -8.28
N ASP A 64 -7.00 -2.39 -7.26
CA ASP A 64 -7.72 -3.63 -6.99
C ASP A 64 -8.64 -3.97 -8.15
N ALA A 65 -8.71 -5.26 -8.47
CA ALA A 65 -9.71 -5.77 -9.40
C ALA A 65 -11.09 -5.89 -8.72
N LYS A 66 -12.14 -5.96 -9.53
CA LYS A 66 -13.46 -6.32 -9.04
C LYS A 66 -13.49 -7.81 -8.70
N GLY A 67 -14.26 -8.19 -7.69
CA GLY A 67 -14.43 -9.57 -7.26
C GLY A 67 -13.67 -9.87 -5.97
N GLY A 68 -13.74 -11.13 -5.54
CA GLY A 68 -12.96 -11.62 -4.40
C GLY A 68 -11.57 -12.11 -4.82
N THR A 69 -10.77 -12.40 -3.81
CA THR A 69 -9.41 -12.91 -3.90
C THR A 69 -9.31 -14.29 -3.25
N PHE A 70 -8.11 -14.87 -3.25
CA PHE A 70 -7.85 -16.09 -2.50
C PHE A 70 -8.04 -15.91 -0.98
N ARG A 71 -7.98 -14.68 -0.45
CA ARG A 71 -8.18 -14.40 0.99
C ARG A 71 -9.64 -14.61 1.41
N ASP A 72 -10.60 -14.23 0.55
CA ASP A 72 -12.03 -14.45 0.80
C ASP A 72 -12.38 -15.95 0.92
N ALA A 73 -11.68 -16.80 0.17
CA ALA A 73 -11.82 -18.26 0.26
C ALA A 73 -11.16 -18.83 1.52
N LEU A 74 -10.09 -18.20 2.01
CA LEU A 74 -9.35 -18.63 3.19
C LEU A 74 -10.04 -18.23 4.50
N TYR A 75 -10.62 -17.03 4.54
CA TYR A 75 -11.27 -16.47 5.72
C TYR A 75 -12.52 -15.68 5.31
N THR A 76 -13.71 -16.26 5.56
CA THR A 76 -15.00 -15.72 5.10
C THR A 76 -15.32 -14.34 5.66
N ASP A 77 -14.82 -14.02 6.86
CA ASP A 77 -15.05 -12.73 7.51
C ASP A 77 -14.01 -11.67 7.09
N TYR A 78 -13.05 -12.01 6.22
CA TYR A 78 -12.04 -11.07 5.74
C TYR A 78 -12.66 -9.83 5.10
N LYS A 79 -12.30 -8.64 5.59
CA LYS A 79 -12.84 -7.34 5.15
C LYS A 79 -14.38 -7.24 5.18
N ALA A 80 -15.08 -8.16 5.85
CA ALA A 80 -16.55 -8.23 5.84
C ALA A 80 -17.23 -7.02 6.51
N ASN A 81 -16.50 -6.31 7.37
CA ASN A 81 -16.96 -5.08 8.03
C ASN A 81 -16.66 -3.81 7.21
N ARG A 82 -15.97 -3.90 6.07
CA ARG A 82 -15.67 -2.73 5.24
C ARG A 82 -16.95 -2.22 4.58
N PRO A 83 -17.26 -0.92 4.67
CA PRO A 83 -18.44 -0.39 4.00
C PRO A 83 -18.28 -0.49 2.49
N SER A 84 -19.39 -0.72 1.79
CA SER A 84 -19.41 -0.66 0.32
C SER A 84 -18.90 0.69 -0.17
N MET A 85 -18.18 0.70 -1.30
CA MET A 85 -17.71 1.93 -1.92
C MET A 85 -18.88 2.92 -2.13
N PRO A 86 -18.79 4.17 -1.64
CA PRO A 86 -19.83 5.19 -1.83
C PRO A 86 -20.18 5.37 -3.31
N ASP A 87 -21.46 5.59 -3.63
CA ASP A 87 -21.92 5.72 -5.03
C ASP A 87 -21.18 6.86 -5.75
N ASP A 88 -21.01 8.01 -5.08
CA ASP A 88 -20.28 9.16 -5.61
C ASP A 88 -18.81 8.84 -5.94
N LEU A 89 -18.20 7.90 -5.22
CA LEU A 89 -16.85 7.42 -5.50
C LEU A 89 -16.85 6.39 -6.63
N ARG A 90 -17.83 5.47 -6.62
CA ARG A 90 -17.94 4.38 -7.59
C ARG A 90 -18.03 4.88 -9.03
N VAL A 91 -18.81 5.94 -9.26
CA VAL A 91 -18.95 6.54 -10.61
C VAL A 91 -17.68 7.21 -11.12
N GLN A 92 -16.70 7.46 -10.26
CA GLN A 92 -15.42 8.09 -10.60
C GLN A 92 -14.32 7.08 -10.98
N VAL A 93 -14.48 5.80 -10.66
CA VAL A 93 -13.42 4.77 -10.81
C VAL A 93 -13.00 4.61 -12.27
N ASP A 94 -13.95 4.34 -13.17
CA ASP A 94 -13.64 4.09 -14.58
C ASP A 94 -13.07 5.34 -15.26
N LEU A 95 -13.56 6.53 -14.89
CA LEU A 95 -13.00 7.79 -15.35
C LEU A 95 -11.56 7.98 -14.86
N LEU A 96 -11.28 7.65 -13.60
CA LEU A 96 -9.92 7.71 -13.07
C LEU A 96 -8.99 6.76 -13.82
N HIS A 97 -9.40 5.51 -14.05
CA HIS A 97 -8.62 4.54 -14.81
C HIS A 97 -8.29 5.06 -16.21
N ALA A 98 -9.28 5.65 -16.90
CA ALA A 98 -9.08 6.27 -18.21
C ALA A 98 -8.09 7.44 -18.14
N CYS A 99 -8.17 8.29 -17.11
CA CYS A 99 -7.23 9.39 -16.91
C CYS A 99 -5.80 8.89 -16.67
N VAL A 100 -5.62 7.88 -15.82
CA VAL A 100 -4.28 7.30 -15.54
C VAL A 100 -3.64 6.76 -16.81
N LYS A 101 -4.39 5.99 -17.61
CA LYS A 101 -3.94 5.50 -18.92
C LYS A 101 -3.65 6.65 -19.89
N GLY A 102 -4.51 7.66 -19.93
CA GLY A 102 -4.34 8.85 -20.77
C GLY A 102 -3.13 9.72 -20.40
N MET A 103 -2.67 9.68 -19.15
CA MET A 103 -1.40 10.28 -18.73
C MET A 103 -0.17 9.48 -19.19
N GLY A 104 -0.36 8.31 -19.80
CA GLY A 104 0.72 7.44 -20.27
C GLY A 104 1.35 6.58 -19.18
N TYR A 105 0.72 6.46 -18.01
CA TYR A 105 1.24 5.58 -16.95
C TYR A 105 0.82 4.13 -17.20
N PRO A 106 1.75 3.15 -17.03
CA PRO A 106 1.40 1.75 -16.83
C PRO A 106 0.30 1.60 -15.78
N PHE A 107 -0.79 0.97 -16.19
CA PHE A 107 -1.97 0.71 -15.37
C PHE A 107 -2.09 -0.80 -15.17
N LEU A 108 -2.13 -1.24 -13.91
CA LEU A 108 -2.25 -2.64 -13.54
C LEU A 108 -3.50 -2.85 -12.67
N CYS A 109 -4.27 -3.87 -13.01
CA CYS A 109 -5.46 -4.29 -12.29
C CYS A 109 -5.63 -5.77 -12.61
N VAL A 110 -5.28 -6.64 -11.67
CA VAL A 110 -5.13 -8.09 -11.90
C VAL A 110 -6.21 -8.81 -11.10
N GLU A 111 -7.02 -9.61 -11.79
CA GLU A 111 -8.11 -10.37 -11.17
C GLU A 111 -7.57 -11.48 -10.25
N GLY A 112 -8.29 -11.75 -9.15
CA GLY A 112 -7.99 -12.84 -8.21
C GLY A 112 -6.95 -12.51 -7.13
N VAL A 113 -6.34 -11.33 -7.18
CA VAL A 113 -5.36 -10.84 -6.18
C VAL A 113 -5.62 -9.37 -5.83
N GLU A 114 -5.07 -8.90 -4.72
CA GLU A 114 -5.16 -7.49 -4.31
C GLU A 114 -4.07 -6.65 -5.00
N ALA A 115 -4.27 -5.33 -5.05
CA ALA A 115 -3.25 -4.39 -5.52
C ALA A 115 -1.93 -4.57 -4.77
N ASP A 116 -2.01 -4.85 -3.46
CA ASP A 116 -0.90 -5.11 -2.57
C ASP A 116 -0.04 -6.31 -3.00
N ASP A 117 -0.67 -7.38 -3.50
CA ASP A 117 0.04 -8.57 -4.00
C ASP A 117 0.82 -8.24 -5.28
N VAL A 118 0.22 -7.47 -6.18
CA VAL A 118 0.85 -7.01 -7.43
C VAL A 118 2.02 -6.07 -7.11
N ILE A 119 1.82 -5.12 -6.21
CA ILE A 119 2.86 -4.19 -5.75
C ILE A 119 4.00 -4.95 -5.10
N GLY A 120 3.71 -5.86 -4.17
CA GLY A 120 4.72 -6.68 -3.49
C GLY A 120 5.54 -7.52 -4.47
N THR A 121 4.88 -8.14 -5.44
CA THR A 121 5.53 -8.93 -6.49
C THR A 121 6.50 -8.08 -7.31
N LEU A 122 6.05 -6.92 -7.79
CA LEU A 122 6.88 -6.03 -8.60
C LEU A 122 8.03 -5.41 -7.79
N ALA A 123 7.76 -5.03 -6.53
CA ALA A 123 8.76 -4.45 -5.64
C ALA A 123 9.88 -5.45 -5.36
N ARG A 124 9.55 -6.68 -4.97
CA ARG A 124 10.55 -7.74 -4.71
C ARG A 124 11.31 -8.12 -5.96
N SER A 125 10.63 -8.24 -7.12
CA SER A 125 11.31 -8.52 -8.38
C SER A 125 12.29 -7.42 -8.80
N SER A 126 11.96 -6.15 -8.57
CA SER A 126 12.84 -5.01 -8.88
C SER A 126 14.01 -4.93 -7.90
N ALA A 127 13.76 -5.12 -6.60
CA ALA A 127 14.80 -5.13 -5.58
C ALA A 127 15.80 -6.28 -5.79
N ALA A 128 15.33 -7.47 -6.20
CA ALA A 128 16.19 -8.60 -6.56
C ALA A 128 17.07 -8.33 -7.80
N ALA A 129 16.73 -7.32 -8.60
CA ALA A 129 17.52 -6.83 -9.72
C ALA A 129 18.37 -5.60 -9.37
N ASP A 130 18.63 -5.36 -8.07
CA ASP A 130 19.39 -4.23 -7.52
C ASP A 130 18.86 -2.84 -7.94
N ARG A 131 17.57 -2.76 -8.28
CA ARG A 131 16.91 -1.50 -8.60
C ARG A 131 16.12 -1.00 -7.38
N PRO A 132 16.40 0.21 -6.86
CA PRO A 132 15.64 0.79 -5.76
C PRO A 132 14.14 0.89 -6.10
N VAL A 133 13.29 0.77 -5.08
CA VAL A 133 11.83 0.82 -5.21
C VAL A 133 11.25 1.80 -4.21
N VAL A 134 10.30 2.59 -4.69
CA VAL A 134 9.48 3.49 -3.88
C VAL A 134 8.03 3.06 -4.03
N ILE A 135 7.42 2.61 -2.94
CA ILE A 135 6.00 2.27 -2.91
C ILE A 135 5.25 3.47 -2.31
N SER A 136 4.39 4.11 -3.12
CA SER A 136 3.56 5.19 -2.62
C SER A 136 2.19 4.67 -2.17
N THR A 137 2.06 4.53 -0.86
CA THR A 137 0.85 4.01 -0.19
C THR A 137 0.68 4.68 1.18
N GLY A 138 -0.54 4.60 1.71
CA GLY A 138 -0.83 4.87 3.12
C GLY A 138 -0.97 3.61 3.96
N ASP A 139 -0.90 2.43 3.33
CA ASP A 139 -1.10 1.16 4.00
C ASP A 139 0.10 0.80 4.88
N LYS A 140 -0.20 0.45 6.13
CA LYS A 140 0.82 0.03 7.10
C LYS A 140 1.32 -1.38 6.81
N ASP A 141 0.52 -2.22 6.17
CA ASP A 141 0.83 -3.62 5.91
C ASP A 141 1.98 -3.74 4.93
N MET A 142 2.13 -2.76 4.04
CA MET A 142 3.26 -2.64 3.11
C MET A 142 4.61 -2.43 3.81
N ALA A 143 4.64 -2.11 5.11
CA ALA A 143 5.88 -2.00 5.87
C ALA A 143 6.69 -3.32 5.89
N GLN A 144 6.03 -4.46 5.70
CA GLN A 144 6.69 -5.77 5.55
C GLN A 144 7.62 -5.86 4.33
N LEU A 145 7.40 -5.01 3.31
CA LEU A 145 8.19 -5.01 2.08
C LEU A 145 9.49 -4.20 2.21
N VAL A 146 9.60 -3.33 3.22
CA VAL A 146 10.74 -2.44 3.40
C VAL A 146 12.03 -3.23 3.61
N ASP A 147 13.09 -2.85 2.91
CA ASP A 147 14.42 -3.41 3.05
C ASP A 147 15.48 -2.38 2.61
N GLY A 148 16.70 -2.81 2.30
CA GLY A 148 17.77 -1.92 1.82
C GLY A 148 17.50 -1.28 0.45
N HIS A 149 16.55 -1.79 -0.33
CA HIS A 149 16.18 -1.31 -1.67
C HIS A 149 14.76 -0.74 -1.75
N ILE A 150 13.85 -1.18 -0.88
CA ILE A 150 12.43 -0.81 -0.90
C ILE A 150 12.11 0.18 0.23
N THR A 151 11.52 1.31 -0.13
CA THR A 151 11.03 2.32 0.81
C THR A 151 9.55 2.63 0.57
N LEU A 152 8.84 3.05 1.63
CA LEU A 152 7.46 3.53 1.49
C LEU A 152 7.41 5.05 1.54
N VAL A 153 6.52 5.65 0.75
CA VAL A 153 6.27 7.10 0.79
C VAL A 153 4.78 7.42 0.89
N ASN A 154 4.40 8.20 1.89
CA ASN A 154 3.05 8.73 2.00
C ASN A 154 3.04 10.20 1.56
N THR A 155 2.58 10.43 0.34
CA THR A 155 2.55 11.76 -0.30
C THR A 155 1.65 12.79 0.37
N MET A 156 0.77 12.40 1.31
CA MET A 156 -0.05 13.36 2.07
C MET A 156 0.67 13.90 3.30
N THR A 157 1.42 13.04 3.99
CA THR A 157 2.16 13.42 5.19
C THR A 157 3.60 13.82 4.89
N GLY A 158 4.08 13.50 3.69
CA GLY A 158 5.49 13.65 3.32
C GLY A 158 6.41 12.64 4.02
N SER A 159 5.84 11.64 4.70
CA SER A 159 6.64 10.64 5.41
C SER A 159 7.28 9.66 4.43
N VAL A 160 8.51 9.29 4.76
CA VAL A 160 9.29 8.23 4.13
C VAL A 160 9.57 7.18 5.20
N LEU A 161 9.34 5.91 4.87
CA LEU A 161 9.57 4.79 5.78
C LEU A 161 10.64 3.88 5.18
N ASP A 162 11.83 3.92 5.77
CA ASP A 162 12.91 2.96 5.56
C ASP A 162 12.97 1.97 6.74
N VAL A 163 13.98 1.09 6.76
CA VAL A 163 14.13 0.06 7.81
C VAL A 163 14.15 0.67 9.22
N ALA A 164 14.86 1.80 9.40
CA ALA A 164 14.95 2.48 10.68
C ALA A 164 13.60 3.11 11.06
N GLY A 165 12.93 3.75 10.10
CA GLY A 165 11.60 4.32 10.29
C GLY A 165 10.54 3.26 10.62
N VAL A 166 10.58 2.07 10.02
CA VAL A 166 9.71 0.95 10.39
C VAL A 166 9.94 0.59 11.86
N LYS A 167 11.19 0.42 12.28
CA LYS A 167 11.53 0.07 13.67
C LYS A 167 11.09 1.14 14.66
N GLU A 168 11.28 2.41 14.34
CA GLU A 168 10.83 3.52 15.18
C GLU A 168 9.30 3.55 15.30
N LYS A 169 8.59 3.32 14.19
CA LYS A 169 7.14 3.41 14.13
C LYS A 169 6.42 2.23 14.79
N PHE A 170 6.91 1.01 14.60
CA PHE A 170 6.22 -0.22 15.03
C PHE A 170 6.91 -0.94 16.21
N GLY A 171 8.12 -0.53 16.59
CA GLY A 171 8.92 -1.19 17.62
C GLY A 171 9.60 -2.49 17.15
N VAL A 172 9.36 -2.92 15.92
CA VAL A 172 9.94 -4.13 15.29
C VAL A 172 10.43 -3.82 13.88
N GLY A 173 11.38 -4.62 13.38
CA GLY A 173 11.88 -4.47 12.00
C GLY A 173 10.87 -4.93 10.94
N PRO A 174 11.08 -4.56 9.66
CA PRO A 174 10.23 -4.99 8.54
C PRO A 174 9.98 -6.50 8.48
N GLU A 175 11.01 -7.29 8.81
CA GLU A 175 11.00 -8.75 8.85
C GLU A 175 9.98 -9.35 9.83
N HIS A 176 9.51 -8.56 10.81
CA HIS A 176 8.57 -8.97 11.85
C HIS A 176 7.19 -8.30 11.72
N ILE A 177 6.96 -7.49 10.69
CA ILE A 177 5.68 -6.77 10.53
C ILE A 177 4.50 -7.74 10.35
N ILE A 178 4.70 -8.83 9.59
CA ILE A 178 3.66 -9.84 9.38
C ILE A 178 3.28 -10.49 10.72
N ASP A 179 4.28 -10.92 11.49
CA ASP A 179 4.07 -11.53 12.81
C ASP A 179 3.38 -10.56 13.78
N TYR A 180 3.84 -9.31 13.80
CA TYR A 180 3.28 -8.24 14.61
C TYR A 180 1.79 -7.99 14.31
N LEU A 181 1.43 -7.90 13.03
CA LEU A 181 0.04 -7.71 12.62
C LEU A 181 -0.81 -8.96 12.86
N ALA A 182 -0.27 -10.15 12.66
CA ALA A 182 -0.98 -11.41 12.95
C ALA A 182 -1.27 -11.56 14.45
N LEU A 183 -0.35 -11.14 15.32
CA LEU A 183 -0.55 -11.14 16.77
C LEU A 183 -1.60 -10.13 17.22
N MET A 184 -1.56 -8.90 16.70
CA MET A 184 -2.51 -7.86 17.10
C MET A 184 -3.88 -7.98 16.42
N GLY A 185 -3.93 -8.60 15.25
CA GLY A 185 -5.04 -8.50 14.33
C GLY A 185 -5.11 -7.15 13.62
N ASP A 186 -6.14 -7.02 12.78
CA ASP A 186 -6.46 -5.81 12.06
C ASP A 186 -7.97 -5.59 12.00
N LYS A 187 -8.47 -4.58 12.71
CA LYS A 187 -9.89 -4.23 12.71
C LYS A 187 -10.40 -3.74 11.36
N VAL A 188 -9.55 -3.10 10.54
CA VAL A 188 -9.92 -2.59 9.21
C VAL A 188 -10.16 -3.74 8.24
N ASP A 189 -9.43 -4.85 8.43
CA ASP A 189 -9.54 -6.07 7.62
C ASP A 189 -10.34 -7.17 8.29
N ASN A 190 -10.94 -6.87 9.44
CA ASN A 190 -11.67 -7.81 10.28
C ASN A 190 -10.85 -9.04 10.69
N ILE A 191 -9.53 -8.89 10.84
CA ILE A 191 -8.63 -9.91 11.35
C ILE A 191 -8.62 -9.84 12.88
N PRO A 192 -9.00 -10.90 13.61
CA PRO A 192 -9.22 -10.82 15.06
C PRO A 192 -7.93 -10.67 15.88
N GLY A 193 -6.82 -11.24 15.42
CA GLY A 193 -5.58 -11.33 16.19
C GLY A 193 -5.68 -12.29 17.38
N VAL A 194 -4.68 -12.24 18.26
CA VAL A 194 -4.63 -13.05 19.48
C VAL A 194 -5.30 -12.28 20.63
N PRO A 195 -6.28 -12.89 21.35
CA PRO A 195 -6.95 -12.24 22.46
C PRO A 195 -5.97 -11.70 23.52
N GLY A 196 -6.12 -10.41 23.86
CA GLY A 196 -5.28 -9.76 24.87
C GLY A 196 -3.90 -9.29 24.38
N VAL A 197 -3.56 -9.52 23.11
CA VAL A 197 -2.28 -9.09 22.53
C VAL A 197 -2.49 -7.77 21.77
N GLY A 198 -2.16 -6.67 22.43
CA GLY A 198 -2.04 -5.35 21.78
C GLY A 198 -0.59 -5.04 21.38
N GLU A 199 -0.37 -3.85 20.84
CA GLU A 199 0.93 -3.37 20.34
C GLU A 199 2.11 -3.65 21.26
N LYS A 200 2.04 -3.20 22.52
CA LYS A 200 3.14 -3.38 23.49
C LYS A 200 3.43 -4.85 23.76
N THR A 201 2.39 -5.67 23.83
CA THR A 201 2.52 -7.11 24.07
C THR A 201 3.12 -7.80 22.85
N ALA A 202 2.67 -7.48 21.64
CA ALA A 202 3.20 -8.04 20.40
C ALA A 202 4.70 -7.72 20.24
N VAL A 203 5.10 -6.46 20.45
CA VAL A 203 6.52 -6.05 20.43
C VAL A 203 7.32 -6.81 21.49
N GLY A 204 6.81 -6.87 22.72
CA GLY A 204 7.49 -7.56 23.81
C GLY A 204 7.70 -9.06 23.54
N LEU A 205 6.72 -9.73 22.95
CA LEU A 205 6.80 -11.13 22.57
C LEU A 205 7.87 -11.36 21.48
N LEU A 206 7.78 -10.63 20.36
CA LEU A 206 8.68 -10.80 19.22
C LEU A 206 10.13 -10.47 19.56
N VAL A 207 10.35 -9.36 20.28
CA VAL A 207 11.69 -8.99 20.76
C VAL A 207 12.20 -9.98 21.81
N GLY A 208 11.32 -10.48 22.68
CA GLY A 208 11.67 -11.41 23.76
C GLY A 208 12.15 -12.76 23.25
N VAL A 209 11.49 -13.32 22.24
CA VAL A 209 11.95 -14.57 21.59
C VAL A 209 13.06 -14.34 20.56
N GLY A 210 13.28 -13.09 20.14
CA GLY A 210 14.26 -12.74 19.11
C GLY A 210 13.90 -13.32 17.74
N GLY A 211 12.59 -13.39 17.43
CA GLY A 211 12.07 -14.11 16.27
C GLY A 211 10.60 -13.78 15.98
N GLY A 212 9.97 -14.59 15.14
CA GLY A 212 8.59 -14.43 14.69
C GLY A 212 7.60 -15.31 15.45
N ILE A 213 6.40 -15.49 14.87
CA ILE A 213 5.39 -16.39 15.44
C ILE A 213 5.89 -17.83 15.53
N LYS A 214 6.71 -18.28 14.59
CA LYS A 214 7.28 -19.63 14.64
C LYS A 214 8.08 -19.85 15.93
N GLU A 215 8.98 -18.94 16.26
CA GLU A 215 9.76 -19.01 17.50
C GLU A 215 8.87 -18.89 18.75
N LEU A 216 7.75 -18.16 18.69
CA LEU A 216 6.78 -18.13 19.78
C LEU A 216 6.09 -19.48 20.02
N TYR A 217 5.87 -20.30 18.98
CA TYR A 217 5.30 -21.65 19.14
C TYR A 217 6.33 -22.70 19.59
N ASP A 218 7.61 -22.46 19.30
CA ASP A 218 8.70 -23.38 19.64
C ASP A 218 9.16 -23.28 21.13
N ASN A 219 8.66 -22.27 21.88
CA ASN A 219 8.96 -22.03 23.31
C ASN A 219 7.78 -22.38 24.23
#